data_AF-A0A843J4K8-F1
#
_entry.id   AF-A0A843J4K8-F1
#
_cell.length_a   1.000
_cell.length_b   1.000
_cell.length_c   1.000
_cell.angle_alpha   90.00
_cell.angle_beta   90.00
_cell.angle_gamma   90.00
#
_symmetry.space_group_name_H-M   'P 1'
#
loop_
_entity.id
_entity.type
_entity.pdbx_description
1 polymer ?
#
loop_
_entity_poly.entity_id
_entity_poly.type
_entity_poly.pdbx_seq_one_letter_code
_entity_poly.pdbx_strand_id
1 'polypeptide(L)'
;MSGETSKLLISMTCPSCGGQVECEEGESLAICQYCDAVFALDSSEGSSKVMYKLTVEKEAAVKEVKSWMKKGPKAPDLIEKSSFDEVYPIYIPFWRLIARGKACVCGYIERKDKDDHTIREPREVLINREYIYTSSACNVGDLGLEGIRVPDNAKPIFFDDADIVTFGVTTSKDDSFREGEEYIKKEAISDGASSLDGVTFQKGFVFPKGFTLVYYPFWVIRYTYEERSYFATVDGITGDVLT
;
A
#
# COMPACT_ATOMS: atom_id res chain seq x y z
N MET A 1 -43.47 -6.71 -7.05
CA MET A 1 -43.33 -6.69 -5.58
C MET A 1 -42.02 -7.38 -5.28
N SER A 2 -40.95 -6.61 -5.15
CA SER A 2 -39.60 -7.13 -4.92
C SER A 2 -39.48 -7.49 -3.44
N GLY A 3 -39.36 -8.78 -3.14
CA GLY A 3 -39.08 -9.24 -1.80
C GLY A 3 -37.62 -8.95 -1.45
N GLU A 4 -37.39 -8.08 -0.47
CA GLU A 4 -36.10 -7.95 0.19
C GLU A 4 -35.81 -9.27 0.93
N THR A 5 -34.87 -10.05 0.40
CA THR A 5 -34.30 -11.19 1.10
C THR A 5 -33.50 -10.65 2.28
N SER A 6 -34.05 -10.80 3.50
CA SER A 6 -33.35 -10.46 4.74
C SER A 6 -32.08 -11.31 4.86
N LYS A 7 -30.93 -10.76 4.47
CA LYS A 7 -29.64 -11.40 4.66
C LYS A 7 -29.30 -11.44 6.16
N LEU A 8 -28.91 -12.60 6.67
CA LEU A 8 -28.46 -12.74 8.05
C LEU A 8 -27.12 -12.02 8.22
N LEU A 9 -27.00 -11.19 9.27
CA LEU A 9 -25.74 -10.59 9.68
C LEU A 9 -25.02 -11.56 10.62
N ILE A 10 -23.82 -11.97 10.22
CA ILE A 10 -22.93 -12.82 10.99
C ILE A 10 -21.91 -11.90 11.68
N SER A 11 -21.90 -11.90 13.01
CA SER A 11 -20.87 -11.24 13.80
C SER A 11 -19.73 -12.21 14.08
N MET A 12 -18.51 -11.84 13.69
CA MET A 12 -17.31 -12.60 14.02
C MET A 12 -16.20 -11.72 14.58
N THR A 13 -15.23 -12.34 15.25
CA THR A 13 -14.07 -11.62 15.78
C THR A 13 -12.98 -11.53 14.71
N CYS A 14 -12.52 -10.31 14.41
CA CYS A 14 -11.39 -10.07 13.53
C CYS A 14 -10.15 -10.81 14.06
N PRO A 15 -9.54 -11.73 13.29
CA PRO A 15 -8.34 -12.46 13.74
C PRO A 15 -7.13 -11.53 13.88
N SER A 16 -7.18 -10.34 13.26
CA SER A 16 -6.09 -9.38 13.22
C SER A 16 -6.06 -8.43 14.42
N CYS A 17 -7.22 -7.99 14.92
CA CYS A 17 -7.30 -6.99 16.00
C CYS A 17 -8.25 -7.34 17.15
N GLY A 18 -9.04 -8.40 17.03
CA GLY A 18 -10.05 -8.77 18.02
C GLY A 18 -11.34 -7.94 17.97
N GLY A 19 -11.49 -7.01 17.03
CA GLY A 19 -12.72 -6.24 16.83
C GLY A 19 -13.87 -7.08 16.28
N GLN A 20 -15.12 -6.70 16.55
CA GLN A 20 -16.29 -7.35 15.96
C GLN A 20 -16.46 -6.93 14.50
N VAL A 21 -16.57 -7.89 13.60
CA VAL A 21 -16.81 -7.66 12.18
C VAL A 21 -18.17 -8.25 11.84
N GLU A 22 -19.05 -7.39 11.34
CA GLU A 22 -20.35 -7.79 10.81
C GLU A 22 -20.18 -8.11 9.32
N CYS A 23 -20.62 -9.29 8.91
CA CYS A 23 -20.58 -9.76 7.54
C CYS A 23 -21.96 -10.25 7.15
N GLU A 24 -22.38 -10.08 5.89
CA GLU A 24 -23.63 -10.66 5.41
C GLU A 24 -23.45 -12.14 5.07
N GLU A 25 -24.48 -12.96 5.33
CA GLU A 25 -24.51 -14.36 4.93
C GLU A 25 -24.37 -14.49 3.40
N GLY A 26 -23.31 -15.18 2.97
CA GLY A 26 -22.93 -15.32 1.55
C GLY A 26 -21.77 -14.41 1.10
N GLU A 27 -21.29 -13.50 1.95
CA GLU A 27 -20.01 -12.82 1.71
C GLU A 27 -18.85 -13.79 1.93
N SER A 28 -17.84 -13.70 1.06
CA SER A 28 -16.62 -14.51 1.13
C SER A 28 -15.42 -13.75 1.70
N LEU A 29 -15.54 -12.42 1.81
CA LEU A 29 -14.53 -11.51 2.34
C LEU A 29 -15.14 -10.59 3.38
N ALA A 30 -14.43 -10.40 4.48
CA ALA A 30 -14.81 -9.47 5.54
C ALA A 30 -13.78 -8.35 5.65
N ILE A 31 -14.25 -7.12 5.76
CA ILE A 31 -13.41 -5.93 6.00
C ILE A 31 -13.61 -5.51 7.46
N CYS A 32 -12.54 -5.54 8.24
CA CYS A 32 -12.58 -5.04 9.61
C CYS A 32 -12.63 -3.51 9.63
N GLN A 33 -13.72 -2.93 10.13
CA GLN A 33 -13.88 -1.47 10.27
C GLN A 33 -12.94 -0.83 11.32
N TYR A 34 -12.21 -1.63 12.09
CA TYR A 34 -11.31 -1.15 13.15
C TYR A 34 -9.83 -1.11 12.75
N CYS A 35 -9.41 -1.96 11.81
CA CYS A 35 -7.99 -2.07 11.44
C CYS A 35 -7.77 -2.31 9.95
N ASP A 36 -8.80 -2.16 9.13
CA ASP A 36 -8.79 -2.30 7.67
C ASP A 36 -8.12 -3.60 7.17
N ALA A 37 -8.19 -4.64 8.02
CA ALA A 37 -7.79 -5.98 7.69
C ALA A 37 -8.90 -6.61 6.86
N VAL A 38 -8.54 -7.06 5.66
CA VAL A 38 -9.42 -7.82 4.78
C VAL A 38 -9.00 -9.29 4.88
N PHE A 39 -9.94 -10.15 5.25
CA PHE A 39 -9.70 -11.58 5.36
C PHE A 39 -10.83 -12.38 4.73
N ALA A 40 -10.47 -13.53 4.17
CA ALA A 40 -11.44 -14.46 3.62
C ALA A 40 -12.18 -15.15 4.75
N LEU A 41 -13.49 -15.30 4.61
CA LEU A 41 -14.36 -15.99 5.55
C LEU A 41 -14.23 -17.52 5.44
N ASP A 42 -13.68 -17.98 4.31
CA ASP A 42 -13.39 -19.37 4.02
C ASP A 42 -11.88 -19.50 3.72
N SER A 43 -11.05 -19.82 4.72
CA SER A 43 -9.64 -20.12 4.45
C SER A 43 -9.08 -21.15 5.42
N SER A 44 -8.90 -22.36 4.90
CA SER A 44 -8.19 -23.48 5.52
C SER A 44 -6.67 -23.35 5.44
N GLU A 45 -6.07 -22.44 4.68
CA GLU A 45 -4.62 -22.35 4.54
C GLU A 45 -4.09 -20.91 4.50
N GLY A 46 -2.93 -20.72 5.14
CA GLY A 46 -2.36 -19.44 5.55
C GLY A 46 -2.21 -18.39 4.44
N SER A 47 -2.30 -17.13 4.87
CA SER A 47 -2.36 -15.86 4.10
C SER A 47 -3.60 -15.67 3.24
N SER A 48 -4.52 -14.81 3.72
CA SER A 48 -5.61 -14.29 2.92
C SER A 48 -5.07 -13.55 1.69
N LYS A 49 -5.61 -13.88 0.52
CA LYS A 49 -5.36 -13.17 -0.73
C LYS A 49 -6.51 -12.19 -0.96
N VAL A 50 -6.19 -10.97 -1.39
CA VAL A 50 -7.18 -9.92 -1.64
C VAL A 50 -6.86 -9.26 -2.97
N MET A 51 -7.86 -9.06 -3.81
CA MET A 51 -7.71 -8.32 -5.06
C MET A 51 -8.58 -7.06 -4.99
N TYR A 52 -8.13 -5.96 -5.57
CA TYR A 52 -8.90 -4.72 -5.62
C TYR A 52 -9.51 -4.47 -7.00
N LYS A 53 -10.75 -3.99 -7.02
CA LYS A 53 -11.45 -3.67 -8.26
C LYS A 53 -10.75 -2.53 -9.01
N LEU A 54 -10.41 -2.77 -10.27
CA LEU A 54 -10.07 -1.72 -11.23
C LEU A 54 -11.24 -0.74 -11.35
N THR A 55 -11.01 0.51 -10.95
CA THR A 55 -12.06 1.55 -10.88
C THR A 55 -11.88 2.59 -11.98
N VAL A 56 -10.63 2.85 -12.39
CA VAL A 56 -10.29 3.77 -13.47
C VAL A 56 -10.52 3.09 -14.81
N GLU A 57 -11.34 3.71 -15.67
CA GLU A 57 -11.55 3.25 -17.04
C GLU A 57 -10.35 3.55 -17.94
N LYS A 58 -10.22 2.77 -19.02
CA LYS A 58 -9.12 2.86 -19.98
C LYS A 58 -8.92 4.28 -20.52
N GLU A 59 -10.02 4.92 -20.91
CA GLU A 59 -10.03 6.26 -21.50
C GLU A 59 -9.54 7.32 -20.51
N ALA A 60 -9.89 7.17 -19.22
CA ALA A 60 -9.44 8.05 -18.15
C ALA A 60 -7.94 7.90 -17.90
N ALA A 61 -7.41 6.67 -17.86
CA ALA A 61 -5.98 6.42 -17.70
C ALA A 61 -5.16 7.06 -18.85
N VAL A 62 -5.61 6.90 -20.10
CA VAL A 62 -4.95 7.53 -21.27
C VAL A 62 -4.99 9.05 -21.18
N LYS A 63 -6.07 9.64 -20.69
CA LYS A 63 -6.19 11.08 -20.50
C LYS A 63 -5.19 11.60 -19.46
N GLU A 64 -5.01 10.90 -18.35
CA GLU A 64 -4.05 11.28 -17.32
C GLU A 64 -2.60 11.19 -17.81
N VAL A 65 -2.24 10.13 -18.55
CA VAL A 65 -0.92 10.04 -19.19
C VAL A 65 -0.68 11.20 -20.16
N LYS A 66 -1.66 11.52 -21.01
CA LYS A 66 -1.55 12.70 -21.90
C LYS A 66 -1.38 14.00 -21.12
N SER A 67 -2.04 14.14 -19.97
CA SER A 67 -1.90 15.30 -19.08
C SER A 67 -0.51 15.38 -18.46
N TRP A 68 0.03 14.25 -18.00
CA TRP A 68 1.38 14.12 -17.47
C TRP A 68 2.44 14.45 -18.53
N MET A 69 2.30 13.95 -19.75
CA MET A 69 3.20 14.25 -20.88
C MET A 69 3.29 15.76 -21.17
N LYS A 70 2.21 16.53 -20.98
CA LYS A 70 2.22 18.00 -21.18
C LYS A 70 3.07 18.75 -20.15
N LYS A 71 3.23 18.19 -18.95
CA LYS A 71 3.89 18.87 -17.83
C LYS A 71 5.42 18.72 -17.87
N GLY A 72 5.94 17.79 -18.66
CA GLY A 72 7.36 17.49 -18.73
C GLY A 72 8.16 18.53 -19.54
N PRO A 73 9.19 19.17 -18.97
CA PRO A 73 9.98 20.19 -19.68
C PRO A 73 10.98 19.59 -20.69
N LYS A 74 11.21 18.28 -20.68
CA LYS A 74 12.28 17.62 -21.46
C LYS A 74 11.86 17.23 -22.89
N ALA A 75 10.57 17.12 -23.17
CA ALA A 75 10.06 16.68 -24.48
C ALA A 75 8.72 17.39 -24.79
N PRO A 76 8.77 18.64 -25.28
CA PRO A 76 7.56 19.44 -25.52
C PRO A 76 6.69 18.91 -26.68
N ASP A 77 7.30 18.20 -27.64
CA ASP A 77 6.66 17.57 -28.80
C ASP A 77 6.22 16.12 -28.54
N LEU A 78 6.37 15.63 -27.31
CA LEU A 78 6.08 14.26 -26.91
C LEU A 78 4.69 13.81 -27.35
N ILE A 79 3.68 14.65 -27.13
CA ILE A 79 2.28 14.29 -27.42
C ILE A 79 1.99 14.25 -28.91
N GLU A 80 2.62 15.14 -29.67
CA GLU A 80 2.38 15.25 -31.12
C GLU A 80 3.03 14.09 -31.86
N LYS A 81 4.21 13.66 -31.39
CA LYS A 81 4.98 12.57 -32.00
C LYS A 81 4.76 11.20 -31.35
N SER A 82 4.04 11.12 -30.24
CA SER A 82 3.76 9.84 -29.59
C SER A 82 2.62 9.09 -30.28
N SER A 83 2.82 7.80 -30.56
CA SER A 83 1.72 6.86 -30.81
C SER A 83 1.46 6.02 -29.56
N PHE A 84 0.19 5.89 -29.17
CA PHE A 84 -0.20 4.94 -28.14
C PHE A 84 -0.41 3.58 -28.79
N ASP A 85 0.43 2.61 -28.44
CA ASP A 85 0.49 1.33 -29.13
C ASP A 85 -0.42 0.30 -28.45
N GLU A 86 -0.33 0.21 -27.11
CA GLU A 86 -1.11 -0.75 -26.32
C GLU A 86 -1.53 -0.14 -24.99
N VAL A 87 -2.75 -0.46 -24.56
CA VAL A 87 -3.27 -0.07 -23.24
C VAL A 87 -4.05 -1.24 -22.67
N TYR A 88 -3.53 -1.80 -21.59
CA TYR A 88 -4.08 -2.98 -20.93
C TYR A 88 -3.93 -2.91 -19.41
N PRO A 89 -4.86 -3.50 -18.64
CA PRO A 89 -4.74 -3.56 -17.20
C PRO A 89 -3.84 -4.73 -16.80
N ILE A 90 -3.07 -4.55 -15.73
CA ILE A 90 -2.30 -5.61 -15.08
C ILE A 90 -2.58 -5.60 -13.59
N TYR A 91 -2.50 -6.78 -12.96
CA TYR A 91 -2.59 -6.92 -11.53
C TYR A 91 -1.26 -7.38 -10.97
N ILE A 92 -0.72 -6.59 -10.04
CA ILE A 92 0.59 -6.83 -9.46
C ILE A 92 0.39 -7.24 -8.00
N PRO A 93 1.02 -8.36 -7.57
CA PRO A 93 0.96 -8.80 -6.19
C PRO A 93 1.88 -7.96 -5.30
N PHE A 94 1.39 -7.57 -4.13
CA PHE A 94 2.13 -6.89 -3.07
C PHE A 94 1.91 -7.62 -1.75
N TRP A 95 2.97 -7.76 -0.97
CA TRP A 95 2.84 -8.08 0.45
C TRP A 95 2.40 -6.84 1.20
N ARG A 96 1.34 -6.94 1.99
CA ARG A 96 0.87 -5.88 2.89
C ARG A 96 0.96 -6.34 4.34
N LEU A 97 1.81 -5.69 5.12
CA LEU A 97 1.93 -5.89 6.56
C LEU A 97 1.31 -4.70 7.30
N ILE A 98 0.28 -4.96 8.09
CA ILE A 98 -0.22 -4.02 9.08
C ILE A 98 0.34 -4.43 10.44
N ALA A 99 1.03 -3.52 11.12
CA ALA A 99 1.56 -3.80 12.45
C ALA A 99 1.51 -2.56 13.34
N ARG A 100 1.44 -2.80 14.65
CA ARG A 100 1.59 -1.74 15.64
C ARG A 100 3.08 -1.59 15.98
N GLY A 101 3.65 -0.44 15.62
CA GLY A 101 5.00 -0.06 15.97
C GLY A 101 5.03 0.67 17.30
N LYS A 102 5.84 0.18 18.24
CA LYS A 102 6.13 0.87 19.49
C LYS A 102 7.61 1.19 19.56
N ALA A 103 7.97 2.39 19.97
CA ALA A 103 9.37 2.74 20.22
C ALA A 103 9.51 3.59 21.48
N CYS A 104 10.62 3.39 22.19
CA CYS A 104 11.10 4.29 23.24
C CYS A 104 12.41 4.87 22.73
N VAL A 105 12.45 6.19 22.54
CA VAL A 105 13.62 6.92 22.09
C VAL A 105 13.95 7.97 23.14
N CYS A 106 15.13 7.87 23.73
CA CYS A 106 15.63 8.85 24.69
C CYS A 106 16.77 9.62 24.06
N GLY A 107 16.78 10.92 24.29
CA GLY A 107 17.78 11.82 23.76
C GLY A 107 17.72 13.17 24.44
N TYR A 108 18.07 14.21 23.69
CA TYR A 108 18.02 15.58 24.17
C TYR A 108 17.54 16.53 23.09
N ILE A 109 17.02 17.67 23.53
CA ILE A 109 16.85 18.86 22.71
C ILE A 109 17.84 19.93 23.16
N GLU A 110 18.37 20.68 22.21
CA GLU A 110 19.27 21.79 22.45
C GLU A 110 18.46 23.10 22.49
N ARG A 111 18.62 23.86 23.57
CA ARG A 111 18.06 25.20 23.71
C ARG A 111 19.16 26.19 24.02
N LYS A 112 19.03 27.40 23.49
CA LYS A 112 19.89 28.53 23.87
C LYS A 112 19.24 29.30 25.01
N ASP A 113 20.01 29.53 26.07
CA ASP A 113 19.59 30.44 27.14
C ASP A 113 19.75 31.92 26.72
N LYS A 114 19.27 32.84 27.56
CA LYS A 114 19.39 34.29 27.38
C LYS A 114 20.84 34.77 27.21
N ASP A 115 21.80 34.01 27.72
CA ASP A 115 23.25 34.28 27.62
C ASP A 115 23.94 33.48 26.49
N ASP A 116 23.18 32.95 25.51
CA ASP A 116 23.66 32.18 24.34
C ASP A 116 24.40 30.86 24.66
N HIS A 117 24.26 30.35 25.89
CA HIS A 117 24.74 29.02 26.25
C HIS A 117 23.80 27.92 25.73
N THR A 118 24.36 26.86 25.13
CA THR A 118 23.61 25.66 24.73
C THR A 118 23.32 24.77 25.95
N ILE A 119 22.05 24.58 26.25
CA ILE A 119 21.55 23.67 27.29
C ILE A 119 20.97 22.43 26.60
N ARG A 120 21.35 21.25 27.09
CA ARG A 120 20.79 19.96 26.66
C ARG A 120 19.72 19.51 27.65
N GLU A 121 18.46 19.59 27.23
CA GLU A 121 17.33 19.10 28.03
C GLU A 121 17.04 17.65 27.64
N PRO A 122 17.18 16.68 28.58
CA PRO A 122 16.88 15.29 28.28
C PRO A 122 15.39 15.11 27.99
N ARG A 123 15.08 14.30 26.98
CA ARG A 123 13.72 14.05 26.54
C ARG A 123 13.51 12.57 26.20
N GLU A 124 12.40 12.02 26.68
CA GLU A 124 11.91 10.69 26.32
C GLU A 124 10.72 10.84 25.37
N VAL A 125 10.72 10.06 24.28
CA VAL A 125 9.65 10.02 23.29
C VAL A 125 9.18 8.57 23.16
N LEU A 126 7.89 8.37 23.42
CA LEU A 126 7.23 7.07 23.28
C LEU A 126 6.33 7.08 22.04
N ILE A 127 6.61 6.19 21.10
CA ILE A 127 5.82 5.97 19.90
C ILE A 127 4.92 4.75 20.10
N ASN A 128 3.66 4.87 19.69
CA ASN A 128 2.68 3.80 19.77
C ASN A 128 1.59 3.98 18.70
N ARG A 129 1.94 3.73 17.44
CA ARG A 129 1.05 3.93 16.29
C ARG A 129 1.01 2.73 15.37
N GLU A 130 0.06 2.73 14.45
CA GLU A 130 -0.05 1.72 13.40
C GLU A 130 0.78 2.13 12.18
N TYR A 131 1.38 1.13 11.54
CA TYR A 131 2.15 1.28 10.31
C TYR A 131 1.65 0.26 9.31
N ILE A 132 1.65 0.67 8.04
CA ILE A 132 1.37 -0.20 6.91
C ILE A 132 2.65 -0.24 6.08
N TYR A 133 3.21 -1.43 5.95
CA TYR A 133 4.30 -1.71 5.03
C TYR A 133 3.78 -2.45 3.83
N THR A 134 4.23 -2.05 2.64
CA THR A 134 3.94 -2.74 1.40
C THR A 134 5.19 -2.92 0.58
N SER A 135 5.36 -4.11 0.01
CA SER A 135 6.42 -4.37 -0.95
C SER A 135 5.92 -5.24 -2.10
N SER A 136 6.48 -5.06 -3.29
CA SER A 136 6.15 -5.93 -4.42
C SER A 136 6.47 -7.38 -4.12
N ALA A 137 5.53 -8.27 -4.41
CA ALA A 137 5.69 -9.72 -4.28
C ALA A 137 6.30 -10.37 -5.55
N CYS A 138 6.57 -9.56 -6.57
CA CYS A 138 7.18 -9.99 -7.83
C CYS A 138 8.26 -9.02 -8.31
N ASN A 139 9.05 -9.44 -9.30
CA ASN A 139 9.94 -8.53 -10.00
C ASN A 139 9.11 -7.61 -10.92
N VAL A 140 8.98 -6.35 -10.54
CA VAL A 140 8.25 -5.30 -11.30
C VAL A 140 9.08 -4.70 -12.43
N GLY A 141 10.35 -5.08 -12.58
CA GLY A 141 11.26 -4.54 -13.59
C GLY A 141 11.30 -3.01 -13.54
N ASP A 142 11.13 -2.39 -14.71
CA ASP A 142 11.18 -0.94 -14.87
C ASP A 142 9.84 -0.22 -14.57
N LEU A 143 8.83 -0.92 -14.04
CA LEU A 143 7.50 -0.34 -13.79
C LEU A 143 7.49 0.77 -12.71
N GLY A 144 8.57 0.90 -11.93
CA GLY A 144 8.71 1.92 -10.89
C GLY A 144 7.85 1.68 -9.63
N LEU A 145 7.41 0.44 -9.41
CA LEU A 145 6.43 0.10 -8.36
C LEU A 145 7.10 -0.58 -7.16
N GLU A 146 7.54 0.20 -6.17
CA GLU A 146 8.15 -0.34 -4.95
C GLU A 146 7.10 -0.75 -3.89
N GLY A 147 6.00 -0.01 -3.81
CA GLY A 147 4.93 -0.22 -2.85
C GLY A 147 3.62 0.42 -3.30
N ILE A 148 2.56 0.17 -2.53
CA ILE A 148 1.22 0.68 -2.82
C ILE A 148 0.62 1.35 -1.60
N ARG A 149 -0.24 2.33 -1.85
CA ARG A 149 -1.15 2.84 -0.84
C ARG A 149 -2.57 2.54 -1.31
N VAL A 150 -3.21 1.60 -0.64
CA VAL A 150 -4.62 1.29 -0.91
C VAL A 150 -5.46 2.50 -0.45
N PRO A 151 -6.23 3.15 -1.34
CA PRO A 151 -7.10 4.25 -0.95
C PRO A 151 -8.39 3.74 -0.29
N ASP A 152 -9.02 4.57 0.55
CA ASP A 152 -10.20 4.18 1.34
C ASP A 152 -11.42 3.77 0.48
N ASN A 153 -11.50 4.25 -0.76
CA ASN A 153 -12.55 3.91 -1.72
C ASN A 153 -12.27 2.60 -2.49
N ALA A 154 -11.13 1.94 -2.26
CA ALA A 154 -10.77 0.71 -2.93
C ALA A 154 -11.72 -0.42 -2.51
N LYS A 155 -12.35 -1.08 -3.50
CA LYS A 155 -13.29 -2.16 -3.25
C LYS A 155 -12.59 -3.51 -3.43
N PRO A 156 -12.49 -4.34 -2.38
CA PRO A 156 -11.98 -5.69 -2.56
C PRO A 156 -12.97 -6.52 -3.38
N ILE A 157 -12.45 -7.42 -4.19
CA ILE A 157 -13.21 -8.37 -5.00
C ILE A 157 -12.74 -9.79 -4.74
N PHE A 158 -13.68 -10.73 -4.79
CA PHE A 158 -13.38 -12.16 -4.78
C PHE A 158 -12.98 -12.61 -6.18
N PHE A 159 -12.00 -13.50 -6.27
CA PHE A 159 -11.39 -13.90 -7.54
C PHE A 159 -11.78 -15.34 -7.89
N ASP A 160 -12.20 -15.54 -9.14
CA ASP A 160 -12.19 -16.83 -9.82
C ASP A 160 -11.13 -16.72 -10.92
N ASP A 161 -10.17 -17.63 -10.93
CA ASP A 161 -8.79 -17.50 -11.45
C ASP A 161 -8.63 -17.29 -12.98
N ALA A 162 -9.69 -16.99 -13.74
CA ALA A 162 -9.72 -17.28 -15.17
C ALA A 162 -9.30 -16.17 -16.15
N ASP A 163 -9.54 -14.87 -15.87
CA ASP A 163 -9.61 -13.86 -16.96
C ASP A 163 -8.72 -12.61 -16.83
N ILE A 164 -7.81 -12.54 -15.85
CA ILE A 164 -6.98 -11.35 -15.62
C ILE A 164 -5.49 -11.70 -15.68
N VAL A 165 -4.72 -10.91 -16.44
CA VAL A 165 -3.26 -11.03 -16.49
C VAL A 165 -2.66 -10.61 -15.14
N THR A 166 -2.28 -11.61 -14.33
CA THR A 166 -1.63 -11.40 -13.03
C THR A 166 -0.14 -11.76 -13.11
N PHE A 167 0.69 -11.03 -12.38
CA PHE A 167 2.06 -11.46 -12.11
C PHE A 167 2.09 -12.58 -11.06
N GLY A 168 2.93 -13.58 -11.28
CA GLY A 168 3.21 -14.61 -10.29
C GLY A 168 4.01 -14.06 -9.12
N VAL A 169 3.73 -14.55 -7.91
CA VAL A 169 4.54 -14.24 -6.73
C VAL A 169 5.89 -14.93 -6.86
N THR A 170 6.97 -14.16 -6.81
CA THR A 170 8.35 -14.69 -6.90
C THR A 170 9.13 -14.53 -5.61
N THR A 171 8.64 -13.72 -4.67
CA THR A 171 9.28 -13.47 -3.37
C THR A 171 8.79 -14.44 -2.29
N SER A 172 9.66 -14.76 -1.34
CA SER A 172 9.32 -15.58 -0.17
C SER A 172 8.45 -14.81 0.83
N LYS A 173 7.35 -15.44 1.25
CA LYS A 173 6.42 -14.89 2.26
C LYS A 173 7.13 -14.57 3.57
N ASP A 174 7.97 -15.47 4.07
CA ASP A 174 8.63 -15.34 5.37
C ASP A 174 9.75 -14.29 5.35
N ASP A 175 10.42 -14.13 4.21
CA ASP A 175 11.46 -13.10 4.05
C ASP A 175 10.82 -11.71 3.98
N SER A 176 9.77 -11.55 3.16
CA SER A 176 9.04 -10.28 3.05
C SER A 176 8.34 -9.89 4.35
N PHE A 177 7.88 -10.86 5.14
CA PHE A 177 7.34 -10.59 6.47
C PHE A 177 8.42 -10.01 7.42
N ARG A 178 9.59 -10.66 7.49
CA ARG A 178 10.72 -10.19 8.33
C ARG A 178 11.21 -8.82 7.91
N GLU A 179 11.33 -8.57 6.61
CA GLU A 179 11.69 -7.27 6.08
C GLU A 179 10.69 -6.19 6.50
N GLY A 180 9.39 -6.47 6.41
CA GLY A 180 8.34 -5.56 6.87
C GLY A 180 8.40 -5.26 8.36
N GLU A 181 8.69 -6.27 9.19
CA GLU A 181 8.89 -6.06 10.64
C GLU A 181 10.10 -5.16 10.92
N GLU A 182 11.22 -5.38 10.23
CA GLU A 182 12.40 -4.53 10.37
C GLU A 182 12.16 -3.10 9.90
N TYR A 183 11.44 -2.94 8.78
CA TYR A 183 11.05 -1.64 8.26
C TYR A 183 10.19 -0.86 9.27
N ILE A 184 9.09 -1.45 9.74
CA ILE A 184 8.18 -0.82 10.70
C ILE A 184 8.91 -0.47 12.01
N LYS A 185 9.84 -1.34 12.46
CA LYS A 185 10.66 -1.08 13.64
C LYS A 185 11.56 0.15 13.46
N LYS A 186 12.20 0.28 12.29
CA LYS A 186 13.06 1.43 11.96
C LYS A 186 12.25 2.71 11.86
N GLU A 187 11.11 2.67 11.17
CA GLU A 187 10.20 3.81 11.07
C GLU A 187 9.75 4.28 12.45
N ALA A 188 9.29 3.37 13.33
CA ALA A 188 8.86 3.73 14.67
C ALA A 188 9.95 4.39 15.53
N ILE A 189 11.20 3.96 15.37
CA ILE A 189 12.35 4.61 16.02
C ILE A 189 12.61 5.98 15.38
N SER A 190 12.58 6.07 14.05
CA SER A 190 12.80 7.30 13.30
C SER A 190 11.81 8.40 13.70
N ASP A 191 10.53 8.07 13.84
CA ASP A 191 9.52 9.02 14.29
C ASP A 191 9.81 9.56 15.69
N GLY A 192 10.23 8.70 16.62
CA GLY A 192 10.61 9.13 17.96
C GLY A 192 11.84 10.04 17.94
N ALA A 193 12.82 9.70 17.11
CA ALA A 193 14.05 10.46 16.92
C ALA A 193 13.83 11.82 16.23
N SER A 194 12.81 11.95 15.36
CA SER A 194 12.54 13.16 14.57
C SER A 194 12.34 14.45 15.39
N SER A 195 12.00 14.30 16.68
CA SER A 195 11.74 15.42 17.60
C SER A 195 12.89 15.72 18.56
N LEU A 196 14.05 15.09 18.35
CA LEU A 196 15.25 15.16 19.20
C LEU A 196 16.44 15.68 18.38
N ASP A 197 17.30 16.48 19.00
CA ASP A 197 18.54 16.96 18.37
C ASP A 197 19.66 15.92 18.48
N GLY A 198 19.56 15.00 19.45
CA GLY A 198 20.45 13.86 19.54
C GLY A 198 19.81 12.69 20.28
N VAL A 199 20.11 11.47 19.84
CA VAL A 199 19.60 10.22 20.41
C VAL A 199 20.68 9.55 21.26
N THR A 200 20.33 9.16 22.49
CA THR A 200 21.22 8.44 23.41
C THR A 200 20.81 6.98 23.59
N PHE A 201 19.52 6.69 23.45
CA PHE A 201 18.98 5.34 23.55
C PHE A 201 17.78 5.19 22.63
N GLN A 202 17.64 4.03 22.00
CA GLN A 202 16.47 3.71 21.19
C GLN A 202 16.15 2.22 21.27
N LYS A 203 14.86 1.91 21.39
CA LYS A 203 14.35 0.55 21.32
C LYS A 203 13.00 0.53 20.62
N GLY A 204 12.91 -0.25 19.55
CA GLY A 204 11.67 -0.50 18.81
C GLY A 204 11.14 -1.92 19.02
N PHE A 205 9.82 -2.04 18.97
CA PHE A 205 9.04 -3.27 19.04
C PHE A 205 7.97 -3.22 17.96
N VAL A 206 7.67 -4.37 17.35
CA VAL A 206 6.64 -4.50 16.33
C VAL A 206 5.68 -5.58 16.76
N PHE A 207 4.39 -5.32 16.61
CA PHE A 207 3.31 -6.26 16.90
C PHE A 207 2.49 -6.42 15.63
N PRO A 208 2.80 -7.43 14.79
CA PRO A 208 2.06 -7.72 13.57
C PRO A 208 0.58 -7.93 13.87
N LYS A 209 -0.27 -7.28 13.08
CA LYS A 209 -1.73 -7.46 13.11
C LYS A 209 -2.19 -8.31 11.95
N GLY A 210 -1.68 -8.06 10.74
CA GLY A 210 -2.11 -8.78 9.55
C GLY A 210 -1.04 -8.78 8.47
N PHE A 211 -0.92 -9.90 7.77
CA PHE A 211 -0.04 -10.05 6.62
C PHE A 211 -0.79 -10.71 5.47
N THR A 212 -1.01 -9.93 4.41
CA THR A 212 -1.95 -10.25 3.33
C THR A 212 -1.25 -10.10 1.99
N LEU A 213 -1.52 -11.02 1.07
CA LEU A 213 -1.13 -10.86 -0.33
C LEU A 213 -2.20 -10.06 -1.06
N VAL A 214 -1.83 -8.91 -1.61
CA VAL A 214 -2.73 -7.96 -2.26
C VAL A 214 -2.43 -7.89 -3.74
N TYR A 215 -3.41 -8.18 -4.59
CA TYR A 215 -3.35 -7.90 -6.02
C TYR A 215 -3.95 -6.53 -6.30
N TYR A 216 -3.10 -5.60 -6.72
CA TYR A 216 -3.48 -4.22 -6.96
C TYR A 216 -3.48 -3.92 -8.48
N PRO A 217 -4.54 -3.28 -9.02
CA PRO A 217 -4.67 -3.03 -10.44
C PRO A 217 -3.88 -1.79 -10.89
N PHE A 218 -3.23 -1.90 -12.05
CA PHE A 218 -2.58 -0.80 -12.75
C PHE A 218 -2.94 -0.82 -14.23
N TRP A 219 -2.93 0.34 -14.87
CA TRP A 219 -2.90 0.44 -16.32
C TRP A 219 -1.46 0.58 -16.80
N VAL A 220 -1.07 -0.27 -17.76
CA VAL A 220 0.14 -0.08 -18.54
C VAL A 220 -0.23 0.50 -19.89
N ILE A 221 0.35 1.65 -20.20
CA ILE A 221 0.16 2.38 -21.45
C ILE A 221 1.49 2.41 -22.19
N ARG A 222 1.62 1.60 -23.23
CA ARG A 222 2.79 1.60 -24.11
C ARG A 222 2.64 2.68 -25.17
N TYR A 223 3.71 3.43 -25.39
CA TYR A 223 3.75 4.45 -26.42
C TYR A 223 5.12 4.50 -27.08
N THR A 224 5.14 4.85 -28.36
CA THR A 224 6.37 5.04 -29.12
C THR A 224 6.62 6.52 -29.32
N TYR A 225 7.86 6.95 -29.09
CA TYR A 225 8.33 8.32 -29.31
C TYR A 225 9.75 8.28 -29.88
N GLU A 226 10.00 9.00 -30.97
CA GLU A 226 11.31 9.04 -31.65
C GLU A 226 11.88 7.62 -31.91
N GLU A 227 11.03 6.74 -32.48
CA GLU A 227 11.33 5.32 -32.80
C GLU A 227 11.71 4.45 -31.59
N ARG A 228 11.50 4.93 -30.36
CA ARG A 228 11.73 4.18 -29.13
C ARG A 228 10.43 3.90 -28.42
N SER A 229 10.28 2.69 -27.92
CA SER A 229 9.12 2.28 -27.13
C SER A 229 9.34 2.59 -25.65
N TYR A 230 8.31 3.17 -25.05
CA TYR A 230 8.22 3.52 -23.64
C TYR A 230 6.91 2.99 -23.07
N PHE A 231 6.77 3.04 -21.75
CA PHE A 231 5.49 2.81 -21.10
C PHE A 231 5.28 3.83 -19.98
N ALA A 232 4.01 4.07 -19.68
CA ALA A 232 3.56 4.78 -18.50
C ALA A 232 2.71 3.83 -17.66
N THR A 233 2.87 3.92 -16.34
CA THR A 233 2.08 3.15 -15.38
C THR A 233 1.12 4.10 -14.67
N VAL A 234 -0.16 3.73 -14.61
CA VAL A 234 -1.20 4.51 -13.94
C VAL A 234 -1.86 3.65 -12.88
N ASP A 235 -2.08 4.20 -11.69
CA ASP A 235 -2.84 3.56 -10.62
C ASP A 235 -4.27 3.26 -11.09
N GLY A 236 -4.70 2.00 -11.01
CA GLY A 236 -6.00 1.54 -11.50
C GLY A 236 -7.20 1.96 -10.62
N ILE A 237 -6.96 2.60 -9.49
CA ILE A 237 -7.98 3.07 -8.55
C ILE A 237 -7.97 4.59 -8.44
N THR A 238 -6.80 5.22 -8.25
CA THR A 238 -6.68 6.67 -8.09
C THR A 238 -6.54 7.42 -9.41
N GLY A 239 -5.96 6.77 -10.43
CA GLY A 239 -5.65 7.40 -11.72
C GLY A 239 -4.33 8.17 -11.75
N ASP A 240 -3.53 8.10 -10.68
CA ASP A 240 -2.24 8.78 -10.61
C ASP A 240 -1.20 8.12 -11.55
N VAL A 241 -0.41 8.93 -12.25
CA VAL A 241 0.70 8.47 -13.09
C VAL A 241 1.93 8.24 -12.21
N LEU A 242 2.51 7.03 -12.27
CA LEU A 242 3.55 6.56 -11.35
C LEU A 242 4.97 6.51 -11.96
N THR A 243 5.07 6.71 -13.28
CA THR A 243 6.33 6.75 -14.05
C THR A 243 7.02 8.09 -14.07
#